data_AF-A0A7V9SNW1-F1
#
_entry.id   AF-A0A7V9SNW1-F1
#
_cell.length_a   1.000
_cell.length_b   1.000
_cell.length_c   1.000
_cell.angle_alpha   90.00
_cell.angle_beta   90.00
_cell.angle_gamma   90.00
#
_symmetry.space_group_name_H-M   'P 1'
#
loop_
_entity.id
_entity.type
_entity.pdbx_description
1 polymer ?
#
loop_
_entity_poly.entity_id
_entity_poly.type
_entity_poly.pdbx_seq_one_letter_code
_entity_poly.pdbx_strand_id
1 'polypeptide(L)'
;MPTLSFEGETHAEIVRKVRRWLVSLDAAEEAITNVEAVERASEITKDALTVIAQSAPAPVRSSELFKALTRMGYEANEMTKNAVISTLDNAAETQDGVVKRLNGAGRAAVYEMNSAVAKQILRALRNSATR
;
A
#
# COMPACT_ATOMS: atom_id res chain seq x y z
N MET A 1 -9.36 -3.47 35.10
CA MET A 1 -10.15 -3.66 33.86
C MET A 1 -10.69 -2.30 33.45
N PRO A 2 -10.62 -1.89 32.18
CA PRO A 2 -11.28 -0.68 31.73
C PRO A 2 -12.79 -0.85 31.82
N THR A 3 -13.48 0.17 32.32
CA THR A 3 -14.94 0.20 32.48
C THR A 3 -15.48 1.44 31.76
N LEU A 4 -16.51 1.24 30.95
CA LEU A 4 -17.24 2.30 30.24
C LEU A 4 -18.65 2.41 30.83
N SER A 5 -19.06 3.62 31.20
CA SER A 5 -20.40 3.92 31.70
C SER A 5 -21.06 5.03 30.87
N PHE A 6 -22.39 4.99 30.77
CA PHE A 6 -23.19 6.01 30.11
C PHE A 6 -24.18 6.60 31.11
N GLU A 7 -24.09 7.89 31.35
CA GLU A 7 -25.00 8.63 32.23
C GLU A 7 -25.93 9.53 31.40
N GLY A 8 -27.17 9.69 31.86
CA GLY A 8 -28.17 10.56 31.27
C GLY A 8 -29.39 10.70 32.16
N GLU A 9 -30.10 11.82 32.06
CA GLU A 9 -31.27 12.11 32.90
C GLU A 9 -32.50 11.30 32.49
N THR A 10 -32.49 10.79 31.25
CA THR A 10 -33.57 9.96 30.70
C THR A 10 -33.03 8.73 29.98
N HIS A 11 -33.81 7.65 29.97
CA HIS A 11 -33.48 6.44 29.23
C HIS A 11 -33.20 6.72 27.73
N ALA A 12 -33.98 7.61 27.13
CA ALA A 12 -33.80 8.00 25.72
C ALA A 12 -32.43 8.66 25.46
N GLU A 13 -31.92 9.43 26.43
CA GLU A 13 -30.60 10.06 26.34
C GLU A 13 -29.47 9.03 26.43
N ILE A 14 -29.58 8.08 27.36
CA ILE A 14 -28.63 6.98 27.51
C ILE A 14 -28.57 6.16 26.22
N VAL A 15 -29.72 5.77 25.68
CA VAL A 15 -29.80 5.01 24.42
C VAL A 15 -29.19 5.79 23.25
N ARG A 16 -29.37 7.12 23.20
CA ARG A 16 -28.75 7.96 22.17
C ARG A 16 -27.22 8.00 22.28
N LYS A 17 -26.69 8.11 23.50
CA LYS A 17 -25.24 8.08 23.76
C LYS A 17 -24.63 6.72 23.41
N VAL A 18 -25.30 5.63 23.77
CA VAL A 18 -24.89 4.27 23.41
C VAL A 18 -24.91 4.08 21.89
N ARG A 19 -25.98 4.48 21.20
CA ARG A 19 -26.07 4.38 19.73
C ARG A 19 -24.95 5.16 19.04
N ARG A 20 -24.66 6.38 19.49
CA ARG A 20 -23.56 7.19 18.96
C ARG A 20 -22.21 6.51 19.20
N TRP A 21 -22.00 5.93 20.37
CA TRP A 21 -20.77 5.22 20.69
C TRP A 21 -20.60 3.96 19.82
N LEU A 22 -21.66 3.18 19.61
CA LEU A 22 -21.62 2.02 18.71
C LEU A 22 -21.30 2.44 17.27
N VAL A 23 -21.91 3.53 16.78
CA VAL A 23 -21.57 4.10 15.46
C VAL A 23 -20.13 4.60 15.40
N SER A 24 -19.57 5.11 16.51
CA SER A 24 -18.16 5.50 16.56
C SER A 24 -17.17 4.33 16.59
N LEU A 25 -17.63 3.10 16.89
CA LEU A 25 -16.81 1.89 16.73
C LEU A 25 -16.81 1.39 15.28
N ASP A 26 -17.93 1.57 14.57
CA ASP A 26 -18.05 1.23 13.15
C ASP A 26 -17.40 2.29 12.25
N ALA A 27 -17.28 3.53 12.74
CA ALA A 27 -16.40 4.54 12.17
C ALA A 27 -14.96 4.19 12.53
N ALA A 28 -14.35 3.31 11.74
CA ALA A 28 -12.92 3.02 11.84
C ALA A 28 -12.15 4.34 11.93
N GLU A 29 -11.39 4.50 13.02
CA GLU A 29 -10.27 5.43 13.18
C GLU A 29 -9.67 5.71 11.79
N GLU A 30 -9.91 6.91 11.22
CA GLU A 30 -9.81 7.21 9.78
C GLU A 30 -8.87 6.25 9.04
N ALA A 31 -9.44 5.13 8.59
CA ALA A 31 -8.64 4.08 7.99
C ALA A 31 -8.12 4.65 6.69
N ILE A 32 -6.79 4.82 6.60
CA ILE A 32 -6.15 5.30 5.39
C ILE A 32 -6.66 4.49 4.21
N THR A 33 -7.10 5.19 3.17
CA THR A 33 -7.59 4.52 1.97
C THR A 33 -6.45 3.72 1.34
N ASN A 34 -6.79 2.69 0.55
CA ASN A 34 -5.77 1.91 -0.17
C ASN A 34 -4.90 2.80 -1.08
N VAL A 35 -5.49 3.87 -1.65
CA VAL A 35 -4.78 4.86 -2.47
C VAL A 35 -3.80 5.66 -1.61
N GLU A 36 -4.25 6.24 -0.49
CA GLU A 36 -3.38 6.99 0.43
C GLU A 36 -2.25 6.12 1.00
N ALA A 37 -2.52 4.84 1.29
CA ALA A 37 -1.50 3.90 1.73
C ALA A 37 -0.41 3.70 0.67
N VAL A 38 -0.79 3.59 -0.61
CA VAL A 38 0.14 3.45 -1.74
C VAL A 38 0.93 4.74 -1.98
N GLU A 39 0.30 5.91 -1.85
CA GLU A 39 0.98 7.20 -1.92
C GLU A 39 2.03 7.36 -0.82
N ARG A 40 1.66 7.08 0.43
CA ARG A 40 2.60 7.15 1.57
C ARG A 40 3.77 6.17 1.39
N ALA A 41 3.51 4.95 0.92
CA ALA A 41 4.56 3.97 0.65
C ALA A 41 5.53 4.44 -0.45
N SER A 42 5.01 5.10 -1.49
CA SER A 42 5.84 5.70 -2.53
C SER A 42 6.76 6.78 -1.97
N GLU A 43 6.23 7.70 -1.16
CA GLU A 43 7.04 8.78 -0.57
C GLU A 43 8.14 8.24 0.37
N ILE A 44 7.84 7.23 1.20
CA ILE A 44 8.86 6.55 2.03
C ILE A 44 9.98 5.96 1.18
N THR A 45 9.64 5.38 0.03
CA THR A 45 10.63 4.80 -0.90
C THR A 45 11.51 5.90 -1.51
N LYS A 46 10.91 7.03 -1.90
CA LYS A 46 11.63 8.21 -2.40
C LYS A 46 12.59 8.76 -1.35
N ASP A 47 12.15 8.86 -0.10
CA ASP A 47 12.99 9.31 1.02
C ASP A 47 14.16 8.37 1.27
N ALA A 48 13.94 7.05 1.22
CA ALA A 48 15.01 6.07 1.33
C ALA A 48 16.06 6.23 0.22
N LEU A 49 15.62 6.46 -1.03
CA LEU A 49 16.52 6.75 -2.16
C LEU A 49 17.31 8.05 -1.93
N THR A 50 16.67 9.08 -1.38
CA THR A 50 17.33 10.34 -1.01
C THR A 50 18.44 10.08 0.01
N VAL A 51 18.13 9.32 1.07
CA VAL A 51 19.08 9.00 2.14
C VAL A 51 20.26 8.18 1.59
N ILE A 52 20.00 7.20 0.72
CA ILE A 52 21.06 6.42 0.05
C ILE A 52 21.95 7.34 -0.78
N ALA A 53 21.35 8.22 -1.58
CA ALA A 53 22.10 9.14 -2.43
C ALA A 53 22.96 10.11 -1.62
N GLN A 54 22.43 10.62 -0.51
CA GLN A 54 23.16 11.47 0.42
C GLN A 54 24.24 10.71 1.19
N SER A 55 24.07 9.42 1.46
CA SER A 55 25.07 8.62 2.18
C SER A 55 26.25 8.17 1.31
N ALA A 56 26.12 8.25 -0.01
CA ALA A 56 27.18 7.86 -0.93
C ALA A 56 28.46 8.73 -0.77
N PRO A 57 29.67 8.15 -0.80
CA PRO A 57 30.92 8.91 -0.77
C PRO A 57 30.98 9.97 -1.87
N ALA A 58 31.66 11.10 -1.61
CA ALA A 58 31.66 12.26 -2.52
C ALA A 58 31.96 11.92 -3.99
N PRO A 59 32.97 11.10 -4.34
CA PRO A 59 33.25 10.74 -5.73
C PRO A 59 32.11 9.97 -6.42
N VAL A 60 31.38 9.15 -5.67
CA VAL A 60 30.24 8.36 -6.16
C VAL A 60 29.02 9.27 -6.30
N ARG A 61 28.74 10.09 -5.28
CA ARG A 61 27.60 11.01 -5.27
C ARG A 61 27.65 12.02 -6.42
N SER A 62 28.85 12.51 -6.76
CA SER A 62 29.04 13.45 -7.87
C SER A 62 28.97 12.81 -9.25
N SER A 63 29.06 11.48 -9.34
CA SER A 63 29.05 10.75 -10.62
C SER A 63 27.70 10.89 -11.33
N GLU A 64 27.74 11.22 -12.62
CA GLU A 64 26.55 11.31 -13.47
C GLU A 64 25.79 9.99 -13.54
N LEU A 65 26.49 8.85 -13.50
CA LEU A 65 25.87 7.53 -13.45
C LEU A 65 25.01 7.36 -12.19
N PHE A 66 25.53 7.76 -11.03
CA PHE A 66 24.83 7.58 -9.76
C PHE A 66 23.62 8.51 -9.64
N LYS A 67 23.74 9.76 -10.12
CA LYS A 67 22.61 10.69 -10.24
C LYS A 67 21.54 10.16 -11.18
N ALA A 68 21.92 9.61 -12.33
CA ALA A 68 21.01 9.02 -13.29
C ALA A 68 20.27 7.80 -12.72
N LEU A 69 20.98 6.91 -12.01
CA LEU A 69 20.38 5.77 -11.32
C LEU A 69 19.39 6.19 -10.24
N THR A 70 19.76 7.21 -9.44
CA THR A 70 18.89 7.77 -8.40
C THR A 70 17.60 8.32 -9.02
N ARG A 71 17.70 9.14 -10.08
CA ARG A 71 16.55 9.65 -10.83
C ARG A 71 15.67 8.52 -11.39
N MET A 72 16.29 7.51 -12.00
CA MET A 72 15.58 6.35 -12.52
C MET A 72 14.80 5.60 -11.42
N GLY A 73 15.36 5.52 -10.21
CA GLY A 73 14.68 4.96 -9.04
C GLY A 73 13.41 5.73 -8.67
N TYR A 74 13.44 7.07 -8.65
CA TYR A 74 12.25 7.89 -8.43
C TYR A 74 11.19 7.68 -9.51
N GLU A 75 11.60 7.70 -10.78
CA GLU A 75 10.71 7.51 -11.93
C GLU A 75 10.03 6.13 -11.90
N ALA A 76 10.81 5.07 -11.66
CA ALA A 76 10.27 3.71 -11.57
C ALA A 76 9.30 3.54 -10.40
N ASN A 77 9.58 4.15 -9.24
CA ASN A 77 8.69 4.14 -8.09
C ASN A 77 7.38 4.90 -8.40
N GLU A 78 7.46 6.05 -9.06
CA GLU A 78 6.28 6.83 -9.44
C GLU A 78 5.41 6.08 -10.47
N MET A 79 6.03 5.44 -11.47
CA MET A 79 5.32 4.57 -12.42
C MET A 79 4.61 3.42 -11.71
N THR A 80 5.27 2.80 -10.73
CA THR A 80 4.71 1.70 -9.95
C THR A 80 3.52 2.17 -9.10
N LYS A 81 3.67 3.30 -8.40
CA LYS A 81 2.59 3.93 -7.63
C LYS A 81 1.37 4.17 -8.52
N ASN A 82 1.55 4.81 -9.68
CA ASN A 82 0.46 5.14 -10.59
C ASN A 82 -0.21 3.91 -11.18
N ALA A 83 0.57 2.88 -11.53
CA ALA A 83 0.04 1.60 -11.98
C ALA A 83 -0.84 0.96 -10.89
N VAL A 84 -0.38 0.93 -9.64
CA VAL A 84 -1.15 0.36 -8.52
C VAL A 84 -2.42 1.17 -8.26
N ILE A 85 -2.35 2.51 -8.21
CA ILE A 85 -3.53 3.37 -8.01
C ILE A 85 -4.56 3.12 -9.12
N SER A 86 -4.13 3.13 -10.39
CA SER A 86 -5.05 2.85 -11.50
C SER A 86 -5.71 1.47 -11.41
N THR A 87 -5.00 0.45 -10.89
CA THR A 87 -5.62 -0.87 -10.66
C THR A 87 -6.64 -0.87 -9.52
N LEU A 88 -6.42 -0.07 -8.47
CA LEU A 88 -7.37 0.09 -7.36
C LEU A 88 -8.64 0.81 -7.83
N ASP A 89 -8.50 1.84 -8.66
CA ASP A 89 -9.64 2.58 -9.23
C ASP A 89 -10.50 1.67 -10.14
N ASN A 90 -9.87 0.93 -11.05
CA ASN A 90 -10.55 -0.03 -11.93
C ASN A 90 -11.27 -1.16 -11.15
N ALA A 91 -10.69 -1.60 -10.02
CA ALA A 91 -11.29 -2.61 -9.16
C ALA A 91 -12.51 -2.07 -8.39
N ALA A 92 -12.52 -0.77 -8.04
CA ALA A 92 -13.66 -0.12 -7.42
C ALA A 92 -14.86 0.04 -8.39
N GLU A 93 -14.60 0.24 -9.68
CA GLU A 93 -15.65 0.38 -10.72
C GLU A 93 -16.35 -0.94 -11.08
N THR A 94 -15.79 -2.10 -10.74
CA THR A 94 -16.30 -3.43 -11.13
C THR A 94 -17.11 -4.17 -10.03
N GLN A 95 -17.57 -3.44 -9.01
CA GLN A 95 -18.13 -3.97 -7.76
C GLN A 95 -19.33 -4.93 -7.88
N ASP A 96 -20.05 -4.99 -9.00
CA ASP A 96 -21.21 -5.90 -9.13
C ASP A 96 -20.82 -7.36 -9.51
N GLY A 97 -19.59 -7.60 -9.99
CA GLY A 97 -19.15 -8.93 -10.48
C GLY A 97 -18.02 -9.60 -9.69
N VAL A 98 -17.24 -8.84 -8.91
CA VAL A 98 -15.96 -9.28 -8.33
C VAL A 98 -16.14 -10.02 -6.99
N VAL A 99 -17.15 -9.65 -6.19
CA VAL A 99 -17.40 -10.25 -4.86
C VAL A 99 -17.70 -11.77 -4.97
N LYS A 100 -18.37 -12.23 -6.03
CA LYS A 100 -18.65 -13.66 -6.25
C LYS A 100 -17.45 -14.46 -6.77
N ARG A 101 -16.52 -13.85 -7.51
CA ARG A 101 -15.35 -14.56 -8.07
C ARG A 101 -14.18 -14.68 -7.08
N LEU A 102 -14.05 -13.73 -6.15
CA LEU A 102 -12.98 -13.72 -5.16
C LEU A 102 -13.05 -14.88 -4.14
N ASN A 103 -14.25 -15.31 -3.74
CA ASN A 103 -14.40 -16.40 -2.76
C ASN A 103 -13.94 -17.77 -3.29
N GLY A 104 -13.95 -18.00 -4.61
CA GLY A 104 -13.50 -19.24 -5.23
C GLY A 104 -12.05 -19.21 -5.73
N ALA A 105 -11.60 -18.09 -6.28
CA ALA A 105 -10.29 -17.98 -6.94
C ALA A 105 -9.15 -17.50 -6.00
N GLY A 106 -9.47 -16.82 -4.89
CA GLY A 106 -8.48 -16.19 -4.02
C GLY A 106 -7.47 -17.16 -3.38
N ARG A 107 -7.86 -18.42 -3.12
CA ARG A 107 -6.94 -19.42 -2.53
C ARG A 107 -5.98 -20.04 -3.54
N ALA A 108 -6.37 -20.15 -4.81
CA ALA A 108 -5.52 -20.72 -5.87
C ALA A 108 -4.57 -19.67 -6.48
N ALA A 109 -5.06 -18.44 -6.69
CA ALA A 109 -4.29 -17.37 -7.34
C ALA A 109 -3.15 -16.82 -6.47
N VAL A 110 -3.34 -16.74 -5.14
CA VAL A 110 -2.30 -16.23 -4.21
C VAL A 110 -1.08 -17.16 -4.18
N TYR A 111 -1.26 -18.46 -4.40
CA TYR A 111 -0.16 -19.42 -4.48
C TYR A 111 0.56 -19.41 -5.85
N GLU A 112 -0.16 -19.21 -6.95
CA GLU A 112 0.48 -19.14 -8.27
C GLU A 112 1.26 -17.83 -8.50
N MET A 113 0.73 -16.69 -8.01
CA MET A 113 1.31 -15.37 -8.27
C MET A 113 2.71 -15.20 -7.67
N ASN A 114 2.97 -15.77 -6.48
CA ASN A 114 4.29 -15.74 -5.86
C ASN A 114 5.34 -16.55 -6.65
N SER A 115 4.93 -17.65 -7.30
CA SER A 115 5.86 -18.49 -8.06
C SER A 115 6.23 -17.88 -9.42
N ALA A 116 5.30 -17.17 -10.06
CA ALA A 116 5.51 -16.53 -11.35
C ALA A 116 6.49 -15.34 -11.22
N VAL A 117 6.31 -14.52 -10.18
CA VAL A 117 7.22 -13.41 -9.86
C VAL A 117 8.62 -13.93 -9.50
N ALA A 118 8.72 -14.96 -8.66
CA ALA A 118 10.01 -15.59 -8.34
C ALA A 118 10.74 -16.13 -9.59
N LYS A 119 10.01 -16.77 -10.52
CA LYS A 119 10.58 -17.25 -11.78
C LYS A 119 11.05 -16.11 -12.68
N GLN A 120 10.35 -14.98 -12.71
CA GLN A 120 10.78 -13.82 -13.49
C GLN A 120 12.04 -13.17 -12.91
N ILE A 121 12.13 -13.03 -11.59
CA ILE A 121 13.32 -12.52 -10.90
C ILE A 121 14.52 -13.45 -11.16
N LEU A 122 14.35 -14.77 -11.00
CA LEU A 122 15.41 -15.74 -11.27
C LEU A 122 15.87 -15.75 -12.73
N ARG A 123 14.94 -15.57 -13.67
CA ARG A 123 15.27 -15.49 -15.10
C ARG A 123 16.02 -14.20 -15.46
N ALA A 124 15.67 -13.08 -14.84
CA ALA A 124 16.37 -11.82 -14.99
C ALA A 124 17.82 -11.91 -14.48
N LEU A 125 18.01 -12.51 -13.29
CA LEU A 125 19.33 -12.71 -12.67
C LEU A 125 20.23 -13.68 -13.47
N ARG A 126 19.65 -14.74 -14.04
CA ARG A 126 20.40 -15.68 -14.90
C ARG A 126 20.90 -15.00 -16.17
N ASN A 127 20.07 -14.16 -16.79
CA ASN A 127 20.43 -13.49 -18.04
C ASN A 127 21.47 -12.37 -17.84
N SER A 128 21.54 -11.76 -16.66
CA SER A 128 22.59 -10.79 -16.31
C SER A 128 23.95 -11.42 -15.99
N ALA A 129 23.99 -12.71 -15.62
CA ALA A 129 25.23 -13.42 -15.31
C ALA A 129 25.94 -14.00 -16.56
N THR A 130 25.25 -14.04 -17.70
CA THR A 130 25.76 -14.56 -18.99
C THR A 130 26.13 -13.45 -19.98
N ARG A 131 26.36 -12.22 -19.52
CA ARG A 131 26.81 -11.08 -20.32
C ARG A 131 28.10 -10.49 -19.77
#